data_AF-A0A8T7IPR4-F1
#
_entry.id   AF-A0A8T7IPR4-F1
#
_cell.length_a   1.000
_cell.length_b   1.000
_cell.length_c   1.000
_cell.angle_alpha   90.00
_cell.angle_beta   90.00
_cell.angle_gamma   90.00
#
_symmetry.space_group_name_H-M   'P 1'
#
loop_
_entity.id
_entity.type
_entity.pdbx_description
1 polymer ?
#
loop_
_entity_poly.entity_id
_entity_poly.type
_entity_poly.pdbx_seq_one_letter_code
_entity_poly.pdbx_strand_id
1 'polypeptide(L)'
;MQTTNNPIIKLWRRTPLIAQIALGLILGILLGIFSPDTAVSFQLLGSIFIAGLKSVAPILVFILVISAIANHKRGQSTNIKPLIGLYAIGTLIAAFIAVGASSLMPAALNLTTGDTALSPPSGITEVLSTLVFNIVTNPVDALLNANYIGILTWAVLLGLGLQS
;
A
#
# COMPACT_ATOMS: atom_id res chain seq x y z
N MET A 1 -14.04 -10.82 -36.17
CA MET A 1 -13.42 -9.92 -35.18
C MET A 1 -12.26 -9.20 -35.86
N GLN A 2 -12.46 -7.92 -36.21
CA GLN A 2 -11.48 -7.14 -36.98
C GLN A 2 -10.27 -6.81 -36.09
N THR A 3 -9.13 -7.43 -36.37
CA THR A 3 -7.86 -7.10 -35.70
C THR A 3 -7.43 -5.72 -36.14
N THR A 4 -7.36 -4.77 -35.21
CA THR A 4 -6.90 -3.41 -35.48
C THR A 4 -5.50 -3.44 -36.10
N ASN A 5 -5.35 -2.92 -37.32
CA ASN A 5 -4.14 -3.01 -38.15
C ASN A 5 -3.07 -1.96 -37.76
N ASN A 6 -3.06 -1.52 -36.50
CA ASN A 6 -2.19 -0.44 -36.04
C ASN A 6 -0.94 -1.04 -35.34
N PRO A 7 0.27 -0.86 -35.90
CA PRO A 7 1.48 -1.53 -35.42
C PRO A 7 1.80 -1.21 -33.95
N ILE A 8 1.42 -0.01 -33.49
CA ILE A 8 1.67 0.47 -32.12
C ILE A 8 0.84 -0.33 -31.09
N ILE A 9 -0.42 -0.64 -31.40
CA ILE A 9 -1.31 -1.40 -30.50
C ILE A 9 -0.84 -2.86 -30.39
N LYS A 10 -0.28 -3.41 -31.48
CA LYS A 10 0.30 -4.76 -31.50
C LYS A 10 1.58 -4.84 -30.68
N LEU A 11 2.41 -3.78 -30.71
CA LEU A 11 3.62 -3.67 -29.90
C LEU A 11 3.25 -3.53 -28.41
N TRP A 12 2.28 -2.67 -28.08
CA TRP A 12 1.81 -2.47 -26.71
C TRP A 12 1.27 -3.78 -26.09
N ARG A 13 0.40 -4.51 -26.79
CA ARG A 13 -0.13 -5.80 -26.30
C ARG A 13 0.92 -6.90 -26.14
N ARG A 14 2.11 -6.76 -26.74
CA ARG A 14 3.20 -7.76 -26.65
C ARG A 14 4.21 -7.45 -25.54
N THR A 15 4.31 -6.20 -25.10
CA THR A 15 5.21 -5.80 -24.03
C THR A 15 4.65 -6.24 -22.66
N PRO A 16 5.46 -6.87 -21.78
CA PRO A 16 4.99 -7.29 -20.47
C PRO A 16 4.60 -6.10 -19.60
N LEU A 17 3.57 -6.27 -18.76
CA LEU A 17 3.00 -5.18 -17.95
C LEU A 17 4.06 -4.48 -17.08
N ILE A 18 4.98 -5.23 -16.50
CA ILE A 18 6.05 -4.69 -15.66
C ILE A 18 6.94 -3.71 -16.45
N ALA A 19 7.22 -3.99 -17.72
CA ALA A 19 8.02 -3.12 -18.57
C ALA A 19 7.24 -1.88 -19.00
N GLN A 20 5.92 -2.00 -19.18
CA GLN A 20 5.05 -0.85 -19.45
C GLN A 20 5.02 0.12 -18.27
N ILE A 21 4.91 -0.39 -17.03
CA ILE A 21 4.94 0.42 -15.81
C ILE A 21 6.31 1.09 -15.66
N ALA A 22 7.41 0.35 -15.87
CA ALA A 22 8.76 0.90 -15.81
C ALA A 22 8.98 2.01 -16.85
N LEU A 23 8.53 1.80 -18.09
CA LEU A 23 8.64 2.78 -19.16
C LEU A 23 7.79 4.02 -18.86
N GLY A 24 6.56 3.84 -18.37
CA GLY A 24 5.70 4.94 -17.93
C GLY A 24 6.31 5.76 -16.78
N LEU A 25 6.97 5.09 -15.83
CA LEU A 25 7.67 5.75 -14.72
C LEU A 25 8.86 6.57 -15.22
N ILE A 26 9.68 6.03 -16.14
CA ILE A 26 10.79 6.76 -16.74
C ILE A 26 10.28 8.00 -17.50
N LEU A 27 9.25 7.84 -18.34
CA LEU A 27 8.64 8.95 -19.05
C LEU A 27 8.06 10.00 -18.11
N GLY A 28 7.40 9.59 -17.02
CA GLY A 28 6.86 10.49 -16.00
C GLY A 28 7.96 11.31 -15.30
N ILE A 29 9.07 10.68 -14.96
CA ILE A 29 10.24 11.38 -14.38
C ILE A 29 10.82 12.39 -15.38
N LEU A 30 11.05 11.98 -16.63
CA LEU A 30 11.58 12.88 -17.66
C LEU A 30 10.64 14.07 -17.89
N LEU A 31 9.33 13.82 -17.96
CA LEU A 31 8.32 14.87 -18.14
C LEU A 31 8.30 15.86 -16.95
N GLY A 32 8.41 15.35 -15.71
CA GLY A 32 8.50 16.19 -14.51
C GLY A 32 9.76 17.08 -14.47
N ILE A 33 10.88 16.62 -15.02
CA ILE A 33 12.14 17.38 -15.07
C ILE A 33 12.10 18.42 -16.20
N PHE A 34 11.64 18.06 -17.40
CA PHE A 34 11.70 18.93 -18.58
C PHE A 34 10.52 19.90 -18.71
N SER A 35 9.34 19.55 -18.19
CA SER A 35 8.14 20.37 -18.31
C SER A 35 7.24 20.21 -17.07
N PRO A 36 7.58 20.89 -15.97
CA PRO A 36 6.81 20.78 -14.72
C PRO A 36 5.34 21.23 -14.88
N ASP A 37 5.07 22.26 -15.69
CA ASP A 37 3.69 22.75 -15.91
C ASP A 37 2.80 21.69 -16.59
N THR A 38 3.35 20.94 -17.54
CA THR A 38 2.60 19.83 -18.17
C THR A 38 2.46 18.66 -17.21
N ALA A 39 3.44 18.39 -16.35
CA ALA A 39 3.35 17.36 -15.31
C ALA A 39 2.18 17.62 -14.35
N VAL A 40 1.98 18.87 -13.92
CA VAL A 40 0.85 19.26 -13.06
C VAL A 40 -0.49 18.98 -13.74
N SER A 41 -0.58 19.16 -15.06
CA SER A 41 -1.81 18.84 -15.81
C SER A 41 -2.17 17.35 -15.75
N PHE A 42 -1.18 16.47 -15.64
CA PHE A 42 -1.39 15.01 -15.46
C PHE A 42 -1.63 14.60 -14.00
N GLN A 43 -1.51 15.50 -13.02
CA GLN A 43 -1.76 15.20 -11.61
C GLN A 43 -3.18 14.67 -11.38
N LEU A 44 -4.17 15.20 -12.11
CA LEU A 44 -5.56 14.72 -12.05
C LEU A 44 -5.64 13.22 -12.37
N LEU A 45 -4.97 12.77 -13.43
CA LEU A 45 -4.98 11.37 -13.84
C LEU A 45 -4.32 10.48 -12.76
N GLY A 46 -3.20 10.92 -12.19
CA GLY A 46 -2.53 10.24 -11.08
C GLY A 46 -3.42 10.15 -9.83
N SER A 47 -4.13 11.23 -9.50
CA SER A 47 -5.02 11.27 -8.34
C SER A 47 -6.21 10.32 -8.49
N ILE A 48 -6.82 10.25 -9.67
CA ILE A 48 -7.90 9.31 -9.98
C ILE A 48 -7.40 7.86 -9.89
N PHE A 49 -6.21 7.59 -10.42
CA PHE A 49 -5.59 6.27 -10.34
C PHE A 49 -5.36 5.82 -8.88
N ILE A 50 -4.76 6.68 -8.06
CA ILE A 50 -4.50 6.38 -6.64
C ILE A 50 -5.83 6.26 -5.87
N ALA A 51 -6.80 7.14 -6.12
CA ALA A 51 -8.12 7.07 -5.49
C ALA A 51 -8.85 5.76 -5.82
N GLY A 52 -8.82 5.35 -7.09
CA GLY A 52 -9.39 4.06 -7.52
C GLY A 52 -8.71 2.88 -6.84
N LEU A 53 -7.38 2.83 -6.81
CA LEU A 53 -6.62 1.77 -6.14
C LEU A 53 -6.90 1.72 -4.63
N LYS A 54 -6.89 2.87 -3.96
CA LYS A 54 -7.15 2.97 -2.52
C LYS A 54 -8.58 2.56 -2.16
N SER A 55 -9.56 2.86 -3.02
CA SER A 55 -10.98 2.54 -2.77
C SER A 55 -11.25 1.03 -2.76
N VAL A 56 -10.53 0.26 -3.57
CA VAL A 56 -10.73 -1.20 -3.67
C VAL A 56 -9.99 -1.96 -2.56
N ALA A 57 -8.86 -1.44 -2.08
CA ALA A 57 -7.95 -2.15 -1.19
C ALA A 57 -8.60 -2.66 0.13
N PRO A 58 -9.36 -1.86 0.91
CA PRO A 58 -9.96 -2.32 2.17
C PRO A 58 -10.86 -3.54 2.02
N ILE A 59 -11.75 -3.51 1.02
CA ILE A 59 -12.70 -4.59 0.74
C ILE A 59 -11.96 -5.84 0.27
N LEU A 60 -10.98 -5.66 -0.62
CA LEU A 60 -10.16 -6.76 -1.12
C LEU A 60 -9.43 -7.47 0.02
N VAL A 61 -8.75 -6.72 0.90
CA VAL A 61 -8.03 -7.29 2.04
C VAL A 61 -8.98 -8.05 2.96
N PHE A 62 -10.14 -7.47 3.29
CA PHE A 62 -11.12 -8.11 4.16
C PHE A 62 -11.58 -9.47 3.63
N ILE A 63 -12.01 -9.53 2.36
CA ILE A 63 -12.51 -10.75 1.74
C ILE A 63 -11.39 -11.79 1.57
N LEU A 64 -10.20 -11.36 1.15
CA LEU A 64 -9.07 -12.26 0.95
C LEU A 64 -8.63 -12.92 2.27
N VAL A 65 -8.58 -12.16 3.36
CA VAL A 65 -8.18 -12.70 4.67
C VAL A 65 -9.25 -13.65 5.21
N ILE A 66 -10.54 -13.29 5.13
CA ILE A 66 -11.64 -14.21 5.52
C ILE A 66 -11.55 -15.50 4.71
N SER A 67 -11.43 -15.40 3.38
CA SER A 67 -11.34 -16.56 2.49
C SER A 67 -10.10 -17.42 2.79
N ALA A 68 -8.94 -16.79 3.02
CA ALA A 68 -7.71 -17.51 3.32
C ALA A 68 -7.80 -18.29 4.65
N ILE A 69 -8.42 -17.71 5.68
CA ILE A 69 -8.60 -18.34 6.99
C ILE A 69 -9.70 -19.41 6.95
N ALA A 70 -10.85 -19.11 6.35
CA ALA A 70 -11.99 -20.05 6.27
C ALA A 70 -11.64 -21.31 5.46
N ASN A 71 -10.85 -21.16 4.38
CA ASN A 71 -10.38 -22.28 3.56
C ASN A 71 -9.12 -22.97 4.10
N HIS A 72 -8.59 -22.53 5.25
CA HIS A 72 -7.38 -23.09 5.82
C HIS A 72 -7.63 -24.48 6.42
N LYS A 73 -7.07 -25.53 5.79
CA LYS A 73 -7.21 -26.92 6.28
C LYS A 73 -6.29 -27.18 7.47
N ARG A 74 -6.82 -27.79 8.53
CA ARG A 74 -6.05 -28.24 9.70
C ARG A 74 -4.94 -29.21 9.26
N GLY A 75 -3.69 -28.88 9.57
CA GLY A 75 -2.51 -29.68 9.24
C GLY A 75 -1.70 -29.19 8.03
N GLN A 76 -2.14 -28.16 7.30
CA GLN A 76 -1.23 -27.47 6.38
C GLN A 76 -0.18 -26.69 7.17
N SER A 77 1.10 -26.91 6.86
CA SER A 77 2.18 -26.12 7.43
C SER A 77 2.07 -24.67 6.97
N THR A 78 1.87 -23.76 7.92
CA THR A 78 1.95 -22.33 7.67
C THR A 78 3.34 -21.85 8.08
N ASN A 79 4.09 -21.26 7.16
CA ASN A 79 5.43 -20.72 7.43
C ASN A 79 5.38 -19.34 8.11
N ILE A 80 4.36 -19.10 8.94
CA ILE A 80 4.10 -17.78 9.55
C ILE A 80 5.20 -17.43 10.58
N LYS A 81 5.66 -18.39 11.39
CA LYS A 81 6.71 -18.13 12.40
C LYS A 81 8.04 -17.67 11.75
N PRO A 82 8.60 -18.38 10.75
CA PRO A 82 9.77 -17.89 10.02
C PRO A 82 9.53 -16.55 9.31
N LEU A 83 8.34 -16.34 8.74
CA LEU A 83 8.00 -15.10 8.04
C LEU A 83 8.03 -13.88 8.98
N ILE A 84 7.46 -14.00 10.19
CA ILE A 84 7.49 -12.92 11.19
C ILE A 84 8.93 -12.61 11.61
N GLY A 85 9.74 -13.65 11.85
CA GLY A 85 11.16 -13.47 12.18
C GLY A 85 11.94 -12.78 11.05
N LEU A 86 11.71 -13.20 9.80
CA LEU A 86 12.32 -12.58 8.62
C LEU A 86 11.89 -11.12 8.46
N TYR A 87 10.61 -10.81 8.69
CA TYR A 87 10.09 -9.45 8.62
C TYR A 87 10.69 -8.54 9.70
N ALA A 88 10.78 -9.02 10.94
CA ALA A 88 11.36 -8.27 12.05
C ALA A 88 12.84 -7.93 11.81
N ILE A 89 13.64 -8.92 11.40
CA ILE A 89 15.06 -8.74 11.08
C ILE A 89 15.24 -7.83 9.87
N GLY A 90 14.47 -8.06 8.79
CA GLY A 90 14.55 -7.26 7.57
C GLY A 90 14.21 -5.79 7.81
N THR A 91 13.16 -5.51 8.59
CA THR A 91 12.75 -4.14 8.93
C THR A 91 13.78 -3.44 9.81
N LEU A 92 14.36 -4.17 10.77
CA LEU A 92 15.38 -3.63 11.67
C LEU A 92 16.69 -3.30 10.92
N ILE A 93 17.12 -4.17 10.00
CA ILE A 93 18.27 -3.91 9.13
C ILE A 93 17.99 -2.71 8.21
N ALA A 94 16.80 -2.65 7.60
CA ALA A 94 16.40 -1.53 6.75
C ALA A 94 16.40 -0.20 7.52
N ALA A 95 15.95 -0.18 8.77
CA ALA A 95 15.98 1.01 9.63
C ALA A 95 17.42 1.50 9.87
N PHE A 96 18.37 0.60 10.17
CA PHE A 96 19.77 1.00 10.32
C PHE A 96 20.38 1.56 9.04
N ILE A 97 20.08 0.94 7.88
CA ILE A 97 20.53 1.45 6.58
C ILE A 97 19.93 2.84 6.32
N ALA A 98 18.63 3.03 6.58
CA ALA A 98 17.95 4.30 6.39
C ALA A 98 18.53 5.41 7.27
N VAL A 99 18.80 5.14 8.54
CA VAL A 99 19.43 6.10 9.46
C VAL A 99 20.86 6.44 9.02
N GLY A 100 21.63 5.43 8.60
CA GLY A 100 22.98 5.62 8.07
C GLY A 100 23.00 6.47 6.80
N ALA A 101 22.14 6.15 5.83
CA ALA A 101 21.99 6.91 4.59
C ALA A 101 21.49 8.35 4.86
N SER A 102 20.51 8.51 5.76
CA SER A 102 19.99 9.82 6.16
C SER A 102 21.04 10.69 6.86
N SER A 103 22.01 10.07 7.55
CA SER A 103 23.12 10.79 8.19
C SER A 103 24.21 11.19 7.20
N LEU A 104 24.44 10.40 6.15
CA LEU A 104 25.43 10.67 5.10
C LEU A 104 24.96 11.73 4.09
N MET A 105 23.66 11.83 3.85
CA MET A 105 23.06 12.87 3.00
C MET A 105 21.94 13.57 3.78
N PRO A 106 22.25 14.63 4.54
CA PRO A 106 21.25 15.38 5.29
C PRO A 106 20.19 15.93 4.33
N ALA A 107 18.99 15.35 4.37
CA ALA A 107 17.87 15.83 3.57
C ALA A 107 17.33 17.12 4.21
N ALA A 108 17.86 18.27 3.78
CA ALA A 108 17.29 19.56 4.13
C ALA A 108 15.95 19.73 3.38
N LEU A 109 14.85 19.23 3.96
CA LEU A 109 13.51 19.61 3.54
C LEU A 109 13.33 21.08 3.93
N ASN A 110 13.36 21.97 2.94
CA ASN A 110 12.91 23.35 3.17
C ASN A 110 11.41 23.29 3.48
N LEU A 111 11.07 23.42 4.77
CA LEU A 111 9.69 23.46 5.25
C LEU A 111 8.99 24.69 4.65
N THR A 112 8.38 24.54 3.48
CA THR A 112 7.20 25.33 3.16
C THR A 112 6.14 24.90 4.18
N THR A 113 5.61 25.84 4.95
CA THR A 113 4.58 25.59 5.96
C THR A 113 3.28 25.17 5.27
N GLY A 114 3.23 23.92 4.82
CA GLY A 114 2.03 23.26 4.32
C GLY A 114 1.29 22.61 5.48
N ASP A 115 0.00 22.95 5.60
CA ASP A 115 -1.02 22.46 6.55
C ASP A 115 -0.51 21.83 7.85
N THR A 116 -0.59 22.62 8.92
CA THR A 116 -0.39 22.29 10.34
C THR A 116 -1.34 21.23 10.90
N ALA A 117 -2.07 20.48 10.06
CA ALA A 117 -3.16 19.60 10.48
C ALA A 117 -2.71 18.22 10.99
N LEU A 118 -1.43 17.86 10.86
CA LEU A 118 -0.92 16.57 11.32
C LEU A 118 0.20 16.78 12.35
N SER A 119 -0.19 17.08 13.59
CA SER A 119 0.73 16.99 14.72
C SER A 119 1.21 15.53 14.85
N PRO A 120 2.53 15.28 14.92
CA PRO A 120 3.04 13.94 15.18
C PRO A 120 2.49 13.44 16.53
N PRO A 121 2.17 12.12 16.65
CA PRO A 121 1.81 11.55 17.93
C PRO A 121 2.92 11.83 18.95
N SER A 122 2.53 12.31 20.13
CA SER A 122 3.48 12.89 21.09
C SER A 122 4.15 11.83 21.98
N GLY A 123 3.63 10.60 21.97
CA GLY A 123 4.19 9.51 22.77
C GLY A 123 3.76 8.10 22.34
N ILE A 124 4.53 7.11 22.79
CA ILE A 124 4.28 5.69 22.52
C ILE A 124 2.93 5.24 23.11
N THR A 125 2.53 5.82 24.25
CA THR A 125 1.25 5.51 24.91
C THR A 125 0.05 5.88 24.04
N GLU A 126 0.11 7.00 23.34
CA GLU A 126 -0.92 7.45 22.40
C GLU A 126 -1.03 6.51 21.20
N VAL A 127 0.11 6.11 20.63
CA VAL A 127 0.16 5.15 19.52
C VAL A 127 -0.41 3.79 19.93
N LEU A 128 0.00 3.25 21.09
CA LEU A 128 -0.51 1.98 21.60
C LEU A 128 -2.01 2.05 21.89
N SER A 129 -2.49 3.14 22.50
CA SER A 129 -3.92 3.34 22.75
C SER A 129 -4.71 3.40 21.44
N THR A 130 -4.19 4.11 20.44
CA THR A 130 -4.78 4.19 19.08
C THR A 130 -4.86 2.81 18.43
N LEU A 131 -3.80 2.00 18.53
CA LEU A 131 -3.81 0.63 18.02
C LEU A 131 -4.89 -0.22 18.69
N VAL A 132 -5.03 -0.14 20.01
CA VAL A 132 -6.07 -0.87 20.75
C VAL A 132 -7.48 -0.45 20.32
N PHE A 133 -7.75 0.86 20.21
CA PHE A 133 -9.05 1.34 19.73
C PHE A 133 -9.33 0.91 18.28
N ASN A 134 -8.30 0.90 17.43
CA ASN A 134 -8.43 0.47 16.05
C ASN A 134 -8.80 -1.03 15.92
N ILE A 135 -8.36 -1.88 16.85
CA ILE A 135 -8.71 -3.32 16.88
C ILE A 135 -10.21 -3.51 17.17
N VAL A 136 -10.77 -2.72 18.07
CA VAL A 136 -12.17 -2.87 18.54
C VAL A 136 -13.18 -2.02 17.76
N THR A 137 -12.73 -1.32 16.72
CA THR A 137 -13.59 -0.52 15.84
C THR A 137 -14.63 -1.41 15.15
N ASN A 138 -15.85 -0.91 14.93
CA ASN A 138 -16.91 -1.63 14.22
C ASN A 138 -16.43 -2.05 12.81
N PRO A 139 -16.74 -3.27 12.31
CA PRO A 139 -16.22 -3.75 11.03
C PRO A 139 -16.64 -2.90 9.82
N VAL A 140 -17.85 -2.31 9.85
CA VAL A 140 -18.33 -1.42 8.80
C VAL A 140 -17.56 -0.10 8.84
N ASP A 141 -17.38 0.47 10.03
CA ASP A 141 -16.61 1.70 10.21
C ASP A 141 -15.15 1.51 9.81
N ALA A 142 -14.55 0.37 10.15
CA ALA A 142 -13.19 0.04 9.77
C ALA A 142 -12.99 -0.03 8.24
N LEU A 143 -13.98 -0.52 7.50
CA LEU A 143 -13.97 -0.55 6.04
C LEU A 143 -14.14 0.86 5.44
N LEU A 144 -15.05 1.66 5.98
CA LEU A 144 -15.32 3.03 5.49
C LEU A 144 -14.12 3.95 5.71
N ASN A 145 -13.47 3.85 6.86
CA ASN A 145 -12.33 4.69 7.23
C ASN A 145 -10.97 4.08 6.86
N ALA A 146 -10.96 2.95 6.14
CA ALA A 146 -9.74 2.21 5.78
C ALA A 146 -8.80 1.92 6.98
N ASN A 147 -9.37 1.60 8.15
CA ASN A 147 -8.63 1.15 9.33
C ASN A 147 -8.22 -0.32 9.15
N TYR A 148 -7.04 -0.53 8.57
CA TYR A 148 -6.52 -1.87 8.26
C TYR A 148 -6.35 -2.77 9.50
N ILE A 149 -6.07 -2.21 10.68
CA ILE A 149 -5.94 -3.00 11.91
C ILE A 149 -7.31 -3.62 12.25
N GLY A 150 -8.37 -2.80 12.29
CA GLY A 150 -9.73 -3.28 12.53
C GLY A 150 -10.22 -4.25 11.44
N ILE A 151 -9.93 -3.94 10.16
CA ILE A 151 -10.26 -4.82 9.03
C ILE A 151 -9.64 -6.20 9.20
N LEU A 152 -8.35 -6.28 9.54
CA LEU A 152 -7.65 -7.55 9.75
C LEU A 152 -8.19 -8.31 10.97
N THR A 153 -8.44 -7.62 12.09
CA THR A 153 -9.01 -8.24 13.29
C THR A 153 -10.35 -8.90 12.98
N TRP A 154 -11.29 -8.18 12.39
CA TRP A 154 -12.61 -8.71 12.06
C TRP A 154 -12.56 -9.79 10.97
N ALA A 155 -11.68 -9.63 9.97
CA ALA A 155 -11.49 -10.64 8.93
C ALA A 155 -11.00 -11.97 9.51
N VAL A 156 -10.07 -11.93 10.46
CA VAL A 156 -9.59 -13.14 11.15
C VAL A 156 -10.69 -13.74 12.02
N LEU A 157 -11.41 -12.94 12.82
CA LEU A 157 -12.50 -13.44 13.68
C LEU A 157 -13.61 -14.12 12.87
N LEU A 158 -14.06 -13.48 11.79
CA LEU A 158 -15.08 -14.04 10.90
C LEU A 158 -14.56 -15.25 10.12
N GLY A 159 -13.33 -15.20 9.62
CA GLY A 159 -12.69 -16.31 8.93
C GLY A 159 -12.59 -17.56 9.81
N LEU A 160 -12.22 -17.40 11.08
CA LEU A 160 -12.19 -18.50 12.06
C LEU A 160 -13.60 -19.02 12.39
N GLY A 161 -14.60 -18.14 12.48
CA GLY A 161 -15.99 -18.53 12.70
C GLY A 161 -16.60 -19.31 11.53
N LEU A 162 -16.12 -19.07 10.30
CA LEU A 162 -16.55 -19.74 9.07
C LEU A 162 -15.70 -20.98 8.73
N GLN A 163 -14.63 -21.24 9.48
CA GLN A 163 -13.74 -22.36 9.24
C GLN A 163 -14.46 -23.68 9.62
N SER A 164 -14.82 -24.49 8.62
CA SER A 164 -15.39 -25.83 8.77
C SER A 164 -14.39 -26.93 8.42
#